data_AF-A0A975C755-F1
#
_entry.id   AF-A0A975C755-F1
#
_cell.length_a   1.000
_cell.length_b   1.000
_cell.length_c   1.000
_cell.angle_alpha   90.00
_cell.angle_beta   90.00
_cell.angle_gamma   90.00
#
_symmetry.space_group_name_H-M   'P 1'
#
loop_
_entity.id
_entity.type
_entity.pdbx_description
1 polymer ?
#
loop_
_entity_poly.entity_id
_entity_poly.type
_entity_poly.pdbx_seq_one_letter_code
_entity_poly.pdbx_strand_id
1 'polypeptide(L)'
;MRSLLVAIISSIILLFSSFVSWYEGSALLTTSWEWEDTAIFTKMVKGTIDSPTAILPIDHFVFAAKFSPFFPLLMLVSGFLLLWQAVSWLGKDNRLLMSIFYGFTLFSSIFVIFLVKDSPTNGLQMLSCFFLVLAALSLGLIVRLTMGRVRNSSL
;
A
#
# COMPACT_ATOMS: atom_id res chain seq x y z
N MET A 1 22.87 0.09 13.09
CA MET A 1 23.30 -0.05 11.68
C MET A 1 22.32 -0.85 10.83
N ARG A 2 21.97 -2.10 11.15
CA ARG A 2 21.05 -2.92 10.32
C ARG A 2 19.70 -2.25 9.97
N SER A 3 19.00 -1.70 10.98
CA SER A 3 17.72 -1.01 10.79
C SER A 3 17.83 0.27 9.94
N LEU A 4 18.97 0.97 10.00
CA LEU A 4 19.22 2.17 9.21
C LEU A 4 19.53 1.82 7.74
N LEU A 5 20.25 0.71 7.50
CA LEU A 5 20.47 0.18 6.15
C LEU A 5 19.16 -0.22 5.47
N VAL A 6 18.26 -0.90 6.20
CA VAL A 6 16.93 -1.24 5.69
C VAL A 6 16.15 0.01 5.32
N ALA A 7 16.20 1.07 6.13
CA ALA A 7 15.54 2.33 5.80
C ALA A 7 16.11 2.96 4.52
N ILE A 8 17.44 3.01 4.37
CA ILE A 8 18.08 3.58 3.18
C ILE A 8 17.69 2.79 1.92
N ILE A 9 17.82 1.47 1.96
CA ILE A 9 17.50 0.60 0.82
C ILE A 9 16.03 0.71 0.45
N SER A 10 15.13 0.64 1.43
CA SER A 10 13.69 0.80 1.19
C SER A 10 13.35 2.17 0.62
N SER A 11 14.00 3.24 1.06
CA SER A 11 13.80 4.58 0.47
C SER A 11 14.23 4.67 -0.99
N ILE A 12 15.37 4.08 -1.35
CA ILE A 12 15.85 4.04 -2.74
C ILE A 12 14.85 3.26 -3.60
N ILE A 13 14.45 2.06 -3.14
CA ILE A 13 13.48 1.22 -3.83
C ILE A 13 12.15 1.94 -3.98
N LEU A 14 11.67 2.63 -2.94
CA LEU A 14 10.42 3.37 -2.96
C LEU A 14 10.46 4.48 -4.01
N LEU A 15 11.51 5.31 -4.02
CA LEU A 15 11.62 6.41 -4.97
C LEU A 15 11.70 5.89 -6.41
N PHE A 16 12.52 4.86 -6.65
CA PHE A 16 12.68 4.27 -7.97
C PHE A 16 11.36 3.65 -8.47
N SER A 17 10.74 2.78 -7.66
CA SER A 17 9.47 2.14 -8.03
C SER A 17 8.32 3.12 -8.17
N SER A 18 8.28 4.19 -7.37
CA SER A 18 7.28 5.26 -7.53
C SER A 18 7.44 5.95 -8.88
N PHE A 19 8.68 6.28 -9.28
CA PHE A 19 8.93 6.92 -10.56
C PHE A 19 8.54 6.02 -11.74
N VAL A 20 8.94 4.74 -11.69
CA VAL A 20 8.60 3.79 -12.75
C VAL A 20 7.10 3.51 -12.80
N SER A 21 6.45 3.30 -11.65
CA SER A 21 5.00 3.12 -11.59
C SER A 21 4.24 4.34 -12.12
N TRP A 22 4.72 5.55 -11.85
CA TRP A 22 4.13 6.77 -12.39
C TRP A 22 4.30 6.87 -13.91
N TYR A 23 5.48 6.50 -14.41
CA TYR A 23 5.78 6.46 -15.85
C TYR A 23 4.92 5.42 -16.58
N GLU A 24 4.88 4.17 -16.12
CA GLU A 24 4.02 3.12 -16.70
C GLU A 24 2.54 3.51 -16.63
N GLY A 25 2.14 4.15 -15.52
CA GLY A 25 0.81 4.67 -15.32
C GLY A 25 0.39 5.79 -16.28
N SER A 26 1.35 6.54 -16.83
CA SER A 26 1.08 7.65 -17.75
C SER A 26 0.46 7.20 -19.08
N ALA A 27 0.51 5.90 -19.41
CA ALA A 27 -0.21 5.31 -20.53
C ALA A 27 -1.74 5.52 -20.43
N LEU A 28 -2.26 5.85 -19.24
CA LEU A 28 -3.65 6.30 -19.05
C LEU A 28 -3.99 7.50 -19.95
N LEU A 29 -3.06 8.43 -20.18
CA LEU A 29 -3.28 9.62 -21.00
C LEU A 29 -3.62 9.30 -22.47
N THR A 30 -3.13 8.17 -22.97
CA THR A 30 -3.37 7.70 -24.34
C THR A 30 -4.47 6.64 -24.43
N THR A 31 -5.03 6.22 -23.29
CA THR A 31 -5.99 5.11 -23.19
C THR A 31 -7.35 5.63 -22.73
N SER A 32 -8.02 6.41 -23.60
CA SER A 32 -9.21 7.18 -23.21
C SER A 32 -10.41 6.35 -22.77
N TRP A 33 -10.56 5.12 -23.27
CA TRP A 33 -11.65 4.22 -22.86
C TRP A 33 -11.49 3.68 -21.42
N GLU A 34 -10.28 3.73 -20.84
CA GLU A 34 -10.04 3.29 -19.46
C GLU A 34 -10.26 4.41 -18.43
N TRP A 35 -10.52 5.64 -18.89
CA TRP A 35 -10.74 6.79 -17.99
C TRP A 35 -11.94 6.59 -17.10
N GLU A 36 -12.96 5.87 -17.58
CA GLU A 36 -14.16 5.65 -16.80
C GLU A 36 -13.87 4.85 -15.52
N ASP A 37 -13.07 3.80 -15.64
CA ASP A 37 -12.79 2.87 -14.55
C ASP A 37 -11.55 3.24 -13.73
N THR A 38 -10.62 4.01 -14.31
CA THR A 38 -9.27 4.16 -13.76
C THR A 38 -8.95 5.57 -13.26
N ALA A 39 -9.58 6.60 -13.83
CA ALA A 39 -9.36 7.99 -13.43
C ALA A 39 -10.24 8.40 -12.24
N ILE A 40 -10.21 7.59 -11.18
CA ILE A 40 -11.09 7.67 -10.01
C ILE A 40 -10.92 9.01 -9.29
N PHE A 41 -9.68 9.43 -9.02
CA PHE A 41 -9.40 10.66 -8.28
C PHE A 41 -9.71 11.89 -9.12
N THR A 42 -9.42 11.87 -10.42
CA THR A 42 -9.82 12.95 -11.34
C THR A 42 -11.32 13.14 -11.32
N LYS A 43 -12.11 12.06 -11.41
CA LYS A 43 -13.57 12.15 -11.33
C LYS A 43 -14.06 12.69 -9.98
N MET A 44 -13.45 12.26 -8.88
CA MET A 44 -13.81 12.76 -7.54
C MET A 44 -13.54 14.27 -7.40
N VAL A 45 -12.48 14.80 -8.01
CA VAL A 45 -12.07 16.20 -7.85
C VAL A 45 -12.67 17.11 -8.92
N LYS A 46 -12.75 16.65 -10.17
CA LYS A 46 -13.11 17.46 -11.35
C LYS A 46 -14.42 17.01 -12.03
N GLY A 47 -14.96 15.84 -11.70
CA GLY A 47 -16.17 15.31 -12.30
C GLY A 47 -15.92 14.66 -13.66
N THR A 48 -16.02 15.43 -14.74
CA THR A 48 -15.86 14.95 -16.12
C THR A 48 -14.42 15.05 -16.60
N ILE A 49 -14.03 14.14 -17.51
CA ILE A 49 -12.68 14.09 -18.08
C ILE A 49 -12.78 14.46 -19.55
N ASP A 50 -12.60 15.75 -19.83
CA ASP A 50 -12.76 16.30 -21.18
C ASP A 50 -11.44 16.31 -21.96
N SER A 51 -10.31 16.07 -21.30
CA SER A 51 -8.99 16.02 -21.93
C SER A 51 -7.97 15.21 -21.11
N PRO A 52 -6.90 14.66 -21.74
CA PRO A 52 -5.84 13.95 -21.02
C PRO A 52 -5.13 14.83 -19.99
N THR A 53 -4.98 16.13 -20.28
CA THR A 53 -4.32 17.09 -19.37
C THR A 53 -5.14 17.37 -18.10
N ALA A 54 -6.42 17.00 -18.08
CA ALA A 54 -7.25 17.09 -16.89
C ALA A 54 -6.94 15.96 -15.88
N ILE A 55 -6.32 14.86 -16.32
CA ILE A 55 -6.06 13.69 -15.48
C ILE A 55 -5.01 14.01 -14.42
N LEU A 56 -5.34 13.68 -13.17
CA LEU A 56 -4.45 13.87 -12.04
C LEU A 56 -3.33 12.81 -12.05
N PRO A 57 -2.09 13.19 -11.72
CA PRO A 57 -0.96 12.25 -11.67
C PRO A 57 -1.17 11.04 -10.76
N ILE A 58 -2.05 11.16 -9.75
CA ILE A 58 -2.37 10.05 -8.85
C ILE A 58 -3.10 8.90 -9.56
N ASP A 59 -3.91 9.19 -10.59
CA ASP A 59 -4.63 8.17 -11.36
C ASP A 59 -3.69 7.33 -12.22
N HIS A 60 -2.49 7.82 -12.52
CA HIS A 60 -1.44 7.02 -13.18
C HIS A 60 -1.08 5.81 -12.32
N PHE A 61 -0.99 5.96 -10.99
CA PHE A 61 -0.68 4.82 -10.11
C PHE A 61 -1.83 3.80 -10.07
N VAL A 62 -3.07 4.25 -10.20
CA VAL A 62 -4.24 3.36 -10.29
C VAL A 62 -4.18 2.54 -11.58
N PHE A 63 -3.85 3.20 -12.71
CA PHE A 63 -3.66 2.52 -13.98
C PHE A 63 -2.51 1.51 -13.94
N ALA A 64 -1.36 1.91 -13.40
CA ALA A 64 -0.22 1.02 -13.23
C ALA A 64 -0.57 -0.18 -12.34
N ALA A 65 -1.26 0.03 -11.21
CA ALA A 65 -1.70 -1.07 -10.34
C ALA A 65 -2.64 -2.06 -11.05
N LYS A 66 -3.45 -1.59 -11.99
CA LYS A 66 -4.39 -2.42 -12.76
C LYS A 66 -3.69 -3.23 -13.86
N PHE A 67 -2.78 -2.62 -14.62
CA PHE A 67 -2.21 -3.20 -15.84
C PHE A 67 -0.73 -3.60 -15.75
N SER A 68 0.07 -2.93 -14.90
CA SER A 68 1.50 -3.16 -14.68
C SER A 68 1.84 -3.21 -13.18
N PRO A 69 1.32 -4.19 -12.43
CA PRO A 69 1.28 -4.17 -10.96
C PRO A 69 2.65 -4.32 -10.28
N PHE A 70 3.70 -4.69 -11.01
CA PHE A 70 5.00 -5.04 -10.44
C PHE A 70 5.64 -3.88 -9.67
N PHE A 71 5.78 -2.72 -10.29
CA PHE A 71 6.35 -1.53 -9.64
C PHE A 71 5.41 -0.92 -8.57
N PRO A 72 4.08 -0.83 -8.78
CA PRO A 72 3.14 -0.52 -7.71
C PRO A 72 3.29 -1.43 -6.47
N LEU A 73 3.47 -2.74 -6.66
CA LEU A 73 3.69 -3.67 -5.56
C LEU A 73 5.04 -3.41 -4.86
N LEU A 74 6.10 -3.19 -5.62
CA LEU A 74 7.43 -2.87 -5.06
C LEU A 74 7.39 -1.56 -4.24
N MET A 75 6.62 -0.57 -4.73
CA MET A 75 6.35 0.69 -4.05
C MET A 75 5.58 0.46 -2.74
N LEU A 76 4.52 -0.34 -2.76
CA LEU A 76 3.77 -0.69 -1.55
C LEU A 76 4.64 -1.42 -0.53
N VAL A 77 5.39 -2.45 -0.93
CA VAL A 77 6.28 -3.22 -0.05
C VAL A 77 7.29 -2.31 0.62
N SER A 78 8.01 -1.50 -0.16
CA SER A 78 9.04 -0.59 0.37
C SER A 78 8.44 0.50 1.26
N GLY A 79 7.28 1.05 0.90
CA GLY A 79 6.52 1.99 1.72
C GLY A 79 6.11 1.39 3.07
N PHE A 80 5.57 0.17 3.06
CA PHE A 80 5.20 -0.54 4.29
C PHE A 80 6.41 -0.84 5.19
N LEU A 81 7.55 -1.22 4.60
CA LEU A 81 8.79 -1.43 5.36
C LEU A 81 9.25 -0.14 6.05
N LEU A 82 9.17 1.00 5.37
CA LEU A 82 9.51 2.30 5.96
C LEU A 82 8.54 2.70 7.07
N LEU A 83 7.23 2.54 6.87
CA LEU A 83 6.22 2.82 7.89
C LEU A 83 6.44 1.94 9.13
N TRP A 84 6.67 0.65 8.92
CA TRP A 84 7.00 -0.29 9.99
C TRP A 84 8.24 0.16 10.76
N GLN A 85 9.28 0.56 10.04
CA GLN A 85 10.54 1.00 10.63
C GLN A 85 10.34 2.28 11.44
N ALA A 86 9.59 3.26 10.92
CA ALA A 86 9.27 4.51 11.61
C ALA A 86 8.48 4.24 12.91
N VAL A 87 7.46 3.39 12.87
CA VAL A 87 6.67 3.02 14.06
C VAL A 87 7.54 2.29 15.08
N SER A 88 8.46 1.43 14.64
CA SER A 88 9.37 0.73 15.57
C SER A 88 10.36 1.68 16.26
N TRP A 89 10.74 2.78 15.61
CA TRP A 89 11.59 3.81 16.21
C TRP A 89 10.81 4.69 17.19
N LEU A 90 9.60 5.12 16.82
CA LEU A 90 8.73 5.95 17.65
C LEU A 90 8.15 5.19 18.85
N GLY A 91 7.81 3.92 18.65
CA GLY A 91 7.11 3.07 19.60
C GLY A 91 8.01 2.11 20.36
N LYS A 92 9.33 2.36 20.43
CA LYS A 92 10.34 1.41 20.88
C LYS A 92 9.99 0.69 22.20
N ASP A 93 9.28 1.38 23.10
CA ASP A 93 8.79 0.83 24.38
C ASP A 93 7.26 0.83 24.50
N ASN A 94 6.53 1.42 23.54
CA ASN A 94 5.09 1.59 23.60
C ASN A 94 4.35 0.47 22.83
N ARG A 95 4.10 -0.65 23.53
CA ARG A 95 3.34 -1.79 22.99
C ARG A 95 1.94 -1.44 22.52
N LEU A 96 1.30 -0.43 23.12
CA LEU A 96 -0.03 0.03 22.71
C LEU A 96 0.02 0.70 21.33
N LEU A 97 1.02 1.56 21.08
CA LEU A 97 1.22 2.18 19.76
C LEU A 97 1.43 1.12 18.67
N MET A 98 2.28 0.12 18.93
CA MET A 98 2.53 -0.98 17.98
C MET A 98 1.25 -1.79 17.71
N SER A 99 0.46 -2.10 18.75
CA SER A 99 -0.79 -2.83 18.59
C SER A 99 -1.83 -2.04 17.80
N ILE A 100 -1.95 -0.73 18.04
CA ILE A 100 -2.85 0.16 17.29
C ILE A 100 -2.43 0.20 15.82
N PHE A 101 -1.14 0.36 15.54
CA PHE A 101 -0.61 0.39 14.18
C PHE A 101 -0.89 -0.91 13.41
N TYR A 102 -0.65 -2.08 14.03
CA TYR A 102 -0.95 -3.36 13.40
C TYR A 102 -2.45 -3.59 13.24
N GLY A 103 -3.27 -3.18 14.21
CA GLY A 103 -4.73 -3.25 14.11
C GLY A 103 -5.27 -2.38 12.97
N PHE A 104 -4.75 -1.16 12.81
CA PHE A 104 -5.09 -0.28 11.71
C PHE A 104 -4.67 -0.87 10.36
N THR A 105 -3.46 -1.43 10.28
CA THR A 105 -2.95 -2.09 9.06
C THR A 105 -3.80 -3.31 8.68
N LEU A 106 -4.22 -4.12 9.66
CA LEU A 106 -5.12 -5.25 9.45
C LEU A 106 -6.47 -4.79 8.87
N PHE A 107 -7.09 -3.81 9.52
CA PHE A 107 -8.39 -3.29 9.12
C PHE A 107 -8.36 -2.69 7.72
N SER A 108 -7.36 -1.84 7.42
CA SER A 108 -7.22 -1.21 6.11
C SER A 108 -6.98 -2.25 5.01
N SER A 109 -6.17 -3.28 5.28
CA SER A 109 -5.91 -4.36 4.33
C SER A 109 -7.18 -5.14 3.99
N ILE A 110 -7.97 -5.53 5.00
CA ILE A 110 -9.25 -6.23 4.82
C ILE A 110 -10.24 -5.35 4.03
N PHE A 111 -10.29 -4.05 4.33
CA PHE A 111 -11.13 -3.11 3.63
C PHE A 111 -10.74 -2.99 2.15
N VAL A 112 -9.45 -2.89 1.83
CA VAL A 112 -8.97 -2.85 0.43
C VAL A 112 -9.30 -4.15 -0.30
N ILE A 113 -9.10 -5.31 0.32
CA ILE A 113 -9.47 -6.61 -0.29
C ILE A 113 -10.98 -6.63 -0.61
N PHE A 114 -11.81 -6.16 0.32
CA PHE A 114 -13.26 -6.10 0.10
C PHE A 114 -13.65 -5.22 -1.10
N LEU A 115 -12.96 -4.09 -1.32
CA LEU A 115 -13.20 -3.22 -2.47
C LEU A 115 -12.73 -3.83 -3.80
N VAL A 116 -11.70 -4.68 -3.76
CA VAL A 116 -10.97 -5.09 -4.96
C VAL A 116 -11.32 -6.50 -5.45
N LYS A 117 -11.85 -7.37 -4.56
CA LYS A 117 -12.08 -8.81 -4.81
C LYS A 117 -12.88 -9.14 -6.09
N ASP A 118 -13.76 -8.25 -6.53
CA ASP A 118 -14.67 -8.50 -7.66
C ASP A 118 -14.08 -8.02 -9.01
N SER A 119 -12.86 -7.47 -9.01
CA SER A 119 -12.21 -6.99 -10.23
C SER A 119 -11.71 -8.14 -11.13
N PRO A 120 -11.99 -8.11 -12.45
CA PRO A 120 -11.55 -9.15 -13.38
C PRO A 120 -10.08 -9.04 -13.80
N THR A 121 -9.33 -8.07 -13.26
CA THR A 121 -7.96 -7.78 -13.72
C THR A 121 -6.90 -8.49 -12.90
N ASN A 122 -5.90 -9.05 -13.59
CA ASN A 122 -4.78 -9.76 -12.95
C ASN A 122 -4.00 -8.87 -11.96
N GLY A 123 -3.85 -7.57 -12.25
CA GLY A 123 -3.12 -6.65 -11.38
C GLY A 123 -3.78 -6.44 -10.01
N LEU A 124 -5.10 -6.23 -10.00
CA LEU A 124 -5.86 -6.08 -8.76
C LEU A 124 -5.95 -7.40 -7.96
N GLN A 125 -5.92 -8.56 -8.63
CA GLN A 125 -5.80 -9.85 -7.95
C GLN A 125 -4.44 -10.02 -7.25
N MET A 126 -3.34 -9.65 -7.92
CA MET A 126 -2.00 -9.67 -7.30
C MET A 126 -1.93 -8.71 -6.10
N LEU A 127 -2.51 -7.52 -6.22
CA LEU A 127 -2.60 -6.54 -5.14
C LEU A 127 -3.42 -7.08 -3.96
N SER A 128 -4.56 -7.74 -4.24
CA SER A 128 -5.37 -8.39 -3.21
C SER A 128 -4.60 -9.48 -2.45
N CYS A 129 -3.84 -10.31 -3.17
CA CYS A 129 -2.98 -11.33 -2.55
C CYS A 129 -1.93 -10.70 -1.63
N PHE A 130 -1.30 -9.60 -2.06
CA PHE A 130 -0.36 -8.85 -1.23
C PHE A 130 -1.01 -8.34 0.07
N PHE A 131 -2.20 -7.73 0.00
CA PHE A 131 -2.92 -7.26 1.18
C PHE A 131 -3.38 -8.41 2.09
N LEU A 132 -3.69 -9.59 1.55
CA LEU A 132 -4.00 -10.78 2.36
C LEU A 132 -2.79 -11.24 3.18
N VAL A 133 -1.61 -11.31 2.56
CA VAL A 133 -0.36 -11.65 3.26
C VAL A 133 -0.06 -10.62 4.34
N LEU A 134 -0.23 -9.34 4.04
CA LEU A 134 -0.01 -8.25 5.00
C LEU A 134 -0.98 -8.33 6.19
N ALA A 135 -2.26 -8.61 5.93
CA ALA A 135 -3.27 -8.84 6.96
C ALA A 135 -2.88 -10.02 7.86
N ALA A 136 -2.52 -11.16 7.30
CA ALA A 136 -2.10 -12.34 8.07
C ALA A 136 -0.87 -12.05 8.96
N LEU A 137 0.14 -11.36 8.42
CA LEU A 137 1.33 -10.95 9.17
C LEU A 137 0.98 -10.01 10.34
N SER A 138 0.12 -9.02 10.10
CA SER A 138 -0.31 -8.06 11.13
C SER A 138 -1.07 -8.76 12.26
N LEU A 139 -1.96 -9.71 11.95
CA LEU A 139 -2.68 -10.51 12.93
C LEU A 139 -1.71 -11.31 13.81
N GLY A 140 -0.75 -12.03 13.18
CA GLY A 140 0.25 -12.81 13.92
C GLY A 140 1.09 -11.94 14.89
N LEU A 141 1.39 -10.71 14.50
CA LEU A 141 2.17 -9.79 15.31
C LEU A 141 1.37 -9.18 16.46
N ILE A 142 0.07 -8.90 16.25
CA ILE A 142 -0.86 -8.54 17.33
C ILE A 142 -0.93 -9.66 18.38
N VAL A 143 -1.15 -10.91 17.94
CA VAL A 143 -1.24 -12.07 18.83
C VAL A 143 0.06 -12.27 19.63
N ARG A 144 1.22 -12.09 18.98
CA ARG A 144 2.52 -12.14 19.67
C ARG A 144 2.65 -11.06 20.75
N LEU A 145 2.20 -9.83 20.46
CA LEU A 145 2.25 -8.72 21.41
C LEU A 145 1.32 -8.95 22.61
N THR A 146 0.12 -9.48 22.39
CA THR A 146 -0.86 -9.75 23.46
C THR A 146 -0.43 -10.92 24.34
N MET A 147 0.05 -12.03 23.77
CA MET A 147 0.61 -13.14 24.54
C MET A 147 1.82 -12.72 25.39
N GLY A 148 2.67 -11.84 24.85
CA GLY A 148 3.79 -11.26 25.59
C GLY A 148 3.35 -10.36 26.77
N ARG A 149 2.17 -9.75 26.71
CA ARG A 149 1.60 -8.96 27.82
C ARG A 149 1.10 -9.88 28.95
N VAL A 150 0.36 -10.94 28.62
CA VAL A 150 -0.20 -11.89 29.61
C VAL A 150 0.90 -12.58 30.43
N ARG A 151 2.02 -12.93 29.80
CA ARG A 151 3.18 -13.54 30.49
C ARG A 151 3.86 -12.59 31.49
N ASN A 152 3.89 -11.28 31.20
CA ASN A 152 4.54 -10.31 32.09
C ASN A 152 3.64 -9.88 33.27
N SER A 153 2.33 -10.14 33.22
CA SER A 153 1.39 -9.83 34.32
C SER A 153 1.15 -11.00 35.28
N SER A 154 1.79 -12.15 35.04
CA SER A 154 1.67 -13.39 35.83
C SER A 154 2.95 -13.74 36.62
N LEU A 155 3.95 -12.85 36.59
CA LEU A 155 5.17 -12.85 37.40
C LEU A 155 5.16 -11.62 38.32
#